data_AF-A0A7S4FRI6-F1
#
_entry.id   AF-A0A7S4FRI6-F1
#
_cell.length_a   1.000
_cell.length_b   1.000
_cell.length_c   1.000
_cell.angle_alpha   90.00
_cell.angle_beta   90.00
_cell.angle_gamma   90.00
#
_symmetry.space_group_name_H-M   'P 1'
#
loop_
_entity.id
_entity.type
_entity.pdbx_description
1 polymer ?
#
loop_
_entity_poly.entity_id
_entity_poly.type
_entity_poly.pdbx_seq_one_letter_code
_entity_poly.pdbx_strand_id
1 'polypeptide(L)'
;APAPHNRRRRTLRFTVDRNATIHGFAGYFDAQLYKEVYISILPKTHSPDMFSWFPIMFPIKPPFSVRKGDAVELSMWRSTGNNKVWYEWAVTAPQCGVVHNPNGRSCSIGL
;
A
#
# COMPACT_ATOMS: atom_id res chain seq x y z
N ALA A 1 14.70 25.09 9.74
CA ALA A 1 14.22 23.69 9.73
C ALA A 1 14.67 23.02 8.44
N PRO A 2 14.99 21.71 8.42
CA PRO A 2 15.26 21.03 7.16
C PRO A 2 14.04 21.13 6.24
N ALA A 3 14.28 21.22 4.93
CA ALA A 3 13.23 21.24 3.93
C ALA A 3 12.34 19.99 4.07
N PRO A 4 11.01 20.10 3.91
CA PRO A 4 10.12 18.95 3.97
C PRO A 4 10.51 17.94 2.89
N HIS A 5 10.67 16.68 3.28
CA HIS A 5 11.03 15.59 2.38
C HIS A 5 9.84 14.65 2.18
N ASN A 6 9.69 14.07 0.98
CA ASN A 6 8.53 13.22 0.62
C ASN A 6 8.77 11.69 0.80
N ARG A 7 9.89 11.27 1.42
CA ARG A 7 10.05 9.88 1.89
C ARG A 7 9.05 9.58 3.00
N ARG A 8 8.46 8.40 2.98
CA ARG A 8 7.52 7.93 4.01
C ARG A 8 7.83 6.49 4.37
N ARG A 9 7.56 6.12 5.62
CA ARG A 9 7.52 4.73 6.09
C ARG A 9 6.29 4.56 6.95
N ARG A 10 5.54 3.48 6.74
CA ARG A 10 4.39 3.15 7.58
C ARG A 10 4.30 1.65 7.77
N THR A 11 3.90 1.23 8.98
CA THR A 11 3.48 -0.14 9.27
C THR A 11 1.99 -0.13 9.53
N LEU A 12 1.27 -1.04 8.88
CA LEU A 12 -0.16 -1.23 8.97
C LEU A 12 -0.41 -2.61 9.57
N ARG A 13 -1.42 -2.74 10.43
CA ARG A 13 -1.80 -4.01 11.07
C ARG A 13 -3.25 -4.31 10.76
N PHE A 14 -3.51 -5.52 10.25
CA PHE A 14 -4.82 -6.02 9.87
C PHE A 14 -5.15 -7.26 10.69
N THR A 15 -6.30 -7.30 11.34
CA THR A 15 -6.82 -8.52 11.98
C THR A 15 -7.65 -9.29 10.97
N VAL A 16 -7.32 -10.56 10.78
CA VAL A 16 -7.96 -11.44 9.80
C VAL A 16 -9.25 -12.02 10.40
N ASP A 17 -10.36 -11.97 9.64
CA ASP A 17 -11.69 -12.39 10.11
C ASP A 17 -12.05 -13.85 9.74
N ARG A 18 -11.28 -14.47 8.85
CA ARG A 18 -11.51 -15.83 8.31
C ARG A 18 -10.21 -16.51 7.92
N ASN A 19 -10.21 -17.85 7.86
CA ASN A 19 -9.07 -18.57 7.29
C ASN A 19 -8.97 -18.25 5.79
N ALA A 20 -7.77 -17.89 5.32
CA ALA A 20 -7.56 -17.46 3.94
C ALA A 20 -6.10 -17.61 3.50
N THR A 21 -5.86 -17.45 2.21
CA THR A 21 -4.51 -17.25 1.64
C THR A 21 -4.40 -15.82 1.14
N ILE A 22 -3.39 -15.10 1.64
CA ILE A 22 -3.11 -13.72 1.23
C ILE A 22 -2.20 -13.76 -0.01
N HIS A 23 -2.60 -13.00 -1.03
CA HIS A 23 -1.89 -12.88 -2.31
C HIS A 23 -1.35 -11.47 -2.58
N GLY A 24 -1.79 -10.48 -1.79
CA GLY A 24 -1.36 -9.10 -1.90
C GLY A 24 -2.27 -8.15 -1.13
N PHE A 25 -2.05 -6.86 -1.33
CA PHE A 25 -2.80 -5.78 -0.72
C PHE A 25 -3.43 -4.90 -1.80
N ALA A 26 -4.71 -4.57 -1.63
CA ALA A 26 -5.39 -3.59 -2.47
C ALA A 26 -5.08 -2.18 -1.94
N GLY A 27 -4.67 -1.29 -2.83
CA GLY A 27 -4.46 0.12 -2.55
C GLY A 27 -5.61 0.96 -3.09
N TYR A 28 -6.05 1.89 -2.25
CA TYR A 28 -7.08 2.88 -2.53
C TYR A 28 -6.53 4.27 -2.17
N PHE A 29 -7.21 5.32 -2.59
CA PHE A 29 -6.94 6.68 -2.13
C PHE A 29 -8.23 7.49 -2.01
N ASP A 30 -8.15 8.56 -1.23
CA ASP A 30 -9.09 9.66 -1.20
C ASP A 30 -8.31 10.98 -1.29
N ALA A 31 -8.99 12.05 -1.68
CA ALA A 31 -8.45 13.39 -1.71
C ALA A 31 -9.53 14.43 -1.43
N GLN A 32 -9.25 15.33 -0.50
CA GLN A 32 -10.03 16.55 -0.30
C GLN A 32 -9.58 17.60 -1.33
N LEU A 33 -10.46 17.95 -2.26
CA LEU A 33 -10.13 18.92 -3.31
C LEU A 33 -10.32 20.35 -2.80
N TYR A 34 -11.48 20.66 -2.24
CA TYR A 34 -11.78 21.94 -1.62
C TYR A 34 -13.04 21.86 -0.76
N LYS A 35 -12.97 22.29 0.52
CA LYS A 35 -14.10 22.26 1.46
C LYS A 35 -14.83 20.92 1.49
N GLU A 36 -16.07 20.83 1.00
CA GLU A 36 -16.88 19.62 0.96
C GLU A 36 -16.66 18.78 -0.32
N VAL A 37 -15.89 19.31 -1.29
CA VAL A 37 -15.61 18.63 -2.56
C VAL A 37 -14.48 17.61 -2.37
N TYR A 38 -14.81 16.32 -2.44
CA TYR A 38 -13.88 15.21 -2.24
C TYR A 38 -13.99 14.16 -3.36
N ILE A 39 -12.92 13.40 -3.58
CA ILE A 39 -12.91 12.20 -4.43
C ILE A 39 -12.36 11.01 -3.65
N SER A 40 -12.87 9.82 -3.92
CA SER A 40 -12.43 8.59 -3.23
C SER A 40 -12.72 7.34 -4.05
N ILE A 41 -11.74 6.45 -4.13
CA ILE A 41 -11.94 5.07 -4.62
C ILE A 41 -12.03 4.04 -3.49
N LEU A 42 -11.96 4.47 -2.22
CA LEU A 42 -12.13 3.57 -1.08
C LEU A 42 -13.57 3.01 -1.10
N PRO A 43 -13.79 1.68 -1.01
CA PRO A 43 -15.12 1.09 -1.20
C PRO A 43 -16.20 1.66 -0.29
N LYS A 44 -15.85 1.99 0.96
CA LYS A 44 -16.80 2.55 1.94
C LYS A 44 -17.26 3.98 1.61
N THR A 45 -16.45 4.73 0.88
CA THR A 45 -16.65 6.17 0.61
C THR A 45 -16.49 6.46 -0.89
N HIS A 46 -16.77 5.48 -1.75
CA HIS A 46 -16.51 5.59 -3.19
C HIS A 46 -17.35 6.72 -3.79
N SER A 47 -16.72 7.59 -4.58
CA SER A 47 -17.43 8.66 -5.28
C SER A 47 -18.40 8.05 -6.31
N PRO A 48 -19.69 8.42 -6.30
CA PRO A 48 -20.66 7.94 -7.29
C PRO A 48 -20.17 8.21 -8.72
N ASP A 49 -20.40 7.25 -9.61
CA ASP A 49 -20.10 7.34 -11.05
C ASP A 49 -18.63 7.64 -11.42
N MET A 50 -17.69 7.50 -10.49
CA MET A 50 -16.26 7.70 -10.76
C MET A 50 -15.58 6.39 -11.20
N PHE A 51 -15.35 6.23 -12.51
CA PHE A 51 -14.70 5.04 -13.10
C PHE A 51 -13.29 5.30 -13.64
N SER A 52 -12.72 6.48 -13.39
CA SER A 52 -11.41 6.91 -13.88
C SER A 52 -10.22 6.24 -13.18
N TRP A 53 -10.42 5.66 -11.99
CA TRP A 53 -9.36 4.99 -11.23
C TRP A 53 -9.83 3.64 -10.69
N PHE A 54 -9.14 2.58 -11.09
CA PHE A 54 -9.29 1.27 -10.46
C PHE A 54 -8.33 1.11 -9.28
N PRO A 55 -8.63 0.21 -8.31
CA PRO A 55 -7.72 -0.08 -7.21
C PRO A 55 -6.37 -0.60 -7.71
N ILE A 56 -5.29 -0.22 -7.03
CA ILE A 56 -3.95 -0.77 -7.30
C ILE A 56 -3.73 -2.07 -6.51
N MET A 57 -2.94 -3.00 -7.04
CA MET A 57 -2.53 -4.21 -6.33
C MET A 57 -1.04 -4.15 -5.97
N PHE A 58 -0.72 -4.39 -4.69
CA PHE A 58 0.63 -4.68 -4.21
C PHE A 58 0.77 -6.19 -3.97
N PRO A 59 1.27 -6.97 -4.94
CA PRO A 59 1.38 -8.42 -4.81
C PRO A 59 2.44 -8.82 -3.79
N ILE A 60 2.29 -10.01 -3.21
CA ILE A 60 3.30 -10.64 -2.36
C ILE A 60 3.80 -11.96 -2.96
N LYS A 61 5.08 -12.27 -2.74
CA LYS A 61 5.70 -13.53 -3.16
C LYS A 61 6.55 -14.12 -2.02
N PRO A 62 6.30 -15.38 -1.59
CA PRO A 62 5.16 -16.22 -1.96
C PRO A 62 3.84 -15.74 -1.30
N PRO A 63 2.67 -16.15 -1.82
CA PRO A 63 1.42 -16.10 -1.05
C PRO A 63 1.56 -16.86 0.28
N PHE A 64 0.82 -16.47 1.31
CA PHE A 64 0.87 -17.14 2.61
C PHE A 64 -0.52 -17.33 3.23
N SER A 65 -0.68 -18.40 4.00
CA SER A 65 -1.92 -18.73 4.68
C SER A 65 -2.04 -18.00 6.01
N VAL A 66 -3.26 -17.61 6.36
CA VAL A 66 -3.63 -16.99 7.63
C VAL A 66 -4.86 -17.68 8.22
N ARG A 67 -4.97 -17.64 9.54
CA ARG A 67 -6.12 -18.09 10.30
C ARG A 67 -6.93 -16.92 10.80
N LYS A 68 -8.23 -17.16 11.06
CA LYS A 68 -9.07 -16.19 11.76
C LYS A 68 -8.41 -15.79 13.09
N GLY A 69 -8.31 -14.49 13.34
CA GLY A 69 -7.67 -13.91 14.52
C GLY A 69 -6.19 -13.56 14.34
N ASP A 70 -5.54 -14.04 13.27
CA ASP A 70 -4.15 -13.66 12.98
C ASP A 70 -4.05 -12.15 12.73
N ALA A 71 -2.92 -11.59 13.12
CA ALA A 71 -2.56 -10.22 12.79
C ALA A 71 -1.52 -10.19 11.68
N VAL A 72 -1.88 -9.55 10.57
CA VAL A 72 -1.01 -9.35 9.43
C VAL A 72 -0.45 -7.95 9.50
N GLU A 73 0.87 -7.84 9.47
CA GLU A 73 1.54 -6.54 9.45
C GLU A 73 2.21 -6.31 8.10
N LEU A 74 1.95 -5.14 7.52
CA LEU A 74 2.55 -4.68 6.27
C LEU A 74 3.38 -3.44 6.56
N SER A 75 4.67 -3.51 6.30
CA SER A 75 5.53 -2.33 6.24
C SER A 75 5.65 -1.85 4.80
N MET A 76 5.43 -0.56 4.57
CA MET A 76 5.57 0.09 3.27
C MET A 76 6.46 1.32 3.37
N TRP A 77 7.24 1.56 2.31
CA TRP A 77 8.13 2.70 2.16
C TRP A 77 7.83 3.42 0.85
N ARG A 78 7.75 4.76 0.90
CA ARG A 78 7.84 5.63 -0.27
C ARG A 78 9.26 6.17 -0.30
N SER A 79 10.04 5.72 -1.28
CA SER A 79 11.46 6.04 -1.42
C SER A 79 11.70 6.98 -2.60
N THR A 80 12.80 7.72 -2.56
CA THR A 80 13.18 8.72 -3.57
C THR A 80 14.68 8.65 -3.83
N GLY A 81 15.12 8.86 -5.07
CA GLY A 81 16.54 8.88 -5.45
C GLY A 81 16.71 8.86 -6.97
N ASN A 82 17.81 9.43 -7.47
CA ASN A 82 18.18 9.42 -8.90
C ASN A 82 17.03 9.77 -9.87
N ASN A 83 16.36 10.91 -9.63
CA ASN A 83 15.19 11.36 -10.40
C ASN A 83 14.03 10.35 -10.48
N LYS A 84 13.90 9.50 -9.46
CA LYS A 84 12.86 8.48 -9.38
C LYS A 84 12.22 8.44 -7.99
N VAL A 85 10.98 7.97 -7.98
CA VAL A 85 10.22 7.59 -6.79
C VAL A 85 9.82 6.12 -6.92
N TRP A 86 9.81 5.38 -5.83
CA TRP A 86 9.32 4.00 -5.84
C TRP A 86 8.71 3.63 -4.49
N TYR A 87 8.01 2.49 -4.50
CA TYR A 87 7.50 1.86 -3.29
C TYR A 87 8.23 0.56 -3.01
N GLU A 88 8.51 0.34 -1.73
CA GLU A 88 8.94 -0.96 -1.20
C GLU A 88 7.88 -1.42 -0.21
N TRP A 89 7.68 -2.73 -0.10
CA TRP A 89 6.76 -3.29 0.89
C TRP A 89 7.20 -4.68 1.34
N ALA A 90 6.86 -5.03 2.58
CA ALA A 90 7.16 -6.32 3.17
C ALA A 90 6.10 -6.67 4.22
N VAL A 91 5.68 -7.93 4.23
CA VAL A 91 4.90 -8.48 5.33
C VAL A 91 5.86 -8.75 6.49
N THR A 92 5.55 -8.26 7.68
CA THR A 92 6.39 -8.39 8.88
C THR A 92 5.79 -9.31 9.95
N ALA A 93 4.49 -9.60 9.85
CA ALA A 93 3.78 -10.58 10.66
C ALA A 93 2.63 -11.20 9.83
N PRO A 94 2.25 -12.48 10.08
CA PRO A 94 2.75 -13.40 11.09
C PRO A 94 4.12 -14.03 10.76
N GLN A 95 4.56 -13.93 9.51
CA GLN A 95 5.89 -14.35 9.06
C GLN A 95 6.56 -13.20 8.32
N CYS A 96 7.87 -13.02 8.53
CA CYS A 96 8.63 -12.00 7.84
C CYS A 96 8.87 -12.42 6.39
N GLY A 97 8.27 -11.68 5.45
CA GLY A 97 8.46 -11.85 4.02
C GLY A 97 9.66 -11.07 3.49
N VAL A 98 9.94 -11.22 2.19
CA VAL A 98 10.98 -10.45 1.51
C VAL A 98 10.57 -8.98 1.34
N VAL A 99 11.57 -8.09 1.25
CA VAL A 99 11.32 -6.72 0.76
C VAL A 99 11.07 -6.76 -0.74
N HIS A 100 9.91 -6.27 -1.15
CA HIS A 100 9.50 -6.18 -2.54
C HIS A 100 10.01 -4.88 -3.15
N ASN A 101 10.46 -4.96 -4.41
CA ASN A 101 10.97 -3.82 -5.19
C ASN A 101 12.12 -3.02 -4.52
N PRO A 102 13.13 -3.68 -3.88
CA PRO A 102 14.20 -2.97 -3.19
C PRO A 102 14.93 -2.04 -4.16
N ASN A 103 15.17 -0.79 -3.74
CA ASN A 103 15.81 0.26 -4.54
C ASN A 103 15.09 0.56 -5.87
N GLY A 104 13.80 0.24 -5.99
CA GLY A 104 13.03 0.49 -7.22
C GLY A 104 13.47 -0.37 -8.41
N ARG A 105 14.16 -1.49 -8.17
CA ARG A 105 14.78 -2.33 -9.21
C ARG A 105 13.79 -2.94 -10.20
N SER A 106 12.51 -3.05 -9.82
CA SER A 106 11.47 -3.67 -10.64
C SER A 106 10.43 -2.65 -11.12
N CYS A 107 10.13 -1.63 -10.31
CA CYS A 107 9.19 -0.58 -10.64
C CYS A 107 9.64 0.75 -10.04
N SER A 108 9.65 1.79 -10.86
CA SER A 108 9.96 3.16 -10.45
C SER A 108 9.13 4.15 -11.29
N ILE A 109 8.86 5.31 -10.71
CA ILE A 109 8.11 6.41 -11.30
C ILE A 109 9.12 7.54 -11.54
N GLY A 110 9.31 7.94 -12.79
CA GLY A 110 10.19 9.06 -13.15
C GLY A 110 9.66 10.39 -12.60
N LEU A 111 10.58 11.25 -12.17
CA LEU A 111 10.32 12.63 -11.78
C LEU A 111 10.37 13.58 -12.99
#